data_AF-A0A2N8ZDS6-F1
#
_entry.id   AF-A0A2N8ZDS6-F1
#
_cell.length_a   1.000
_cell.length_b   1.000
_cell.length_c   1.000
_cell.angle_alpha   90.00
_cell.angle_beta   90.00
_cell.angle_gamma   90.00
#
_symmetry.space_group_name_H-M   'P 1'
#
loop_
_entity.id
_entity.type
_entity.pdbx_description
1 polymer ?
#
loop_
_entity_poly.entity_id
_entity_poly.type
_entity_poly.pdbx_seq_one_letter_code
_entity_poly.pdbx_strand_id
1 'polypeptide(L)'
;MFADRTAMLFILTTFASGLCGSFFYPLSSVFMVEHLGATPYMLSAYMILAVVSSVVMSQFIAYNSDKSWRRKRILLVAFSCYFITVVSFAFLDNYYLAVGIAFFFGSVSGAIYGQLFALGREYADEYLKENGVTFLSTMRAGMAVAWVFGPPIAFVLKGAFGFSASFMASGLMVVVTIVVVYFFLPDGETTKETSTAEKVDFKWYQNGPILLLSAALLAMFAANNLYITSMPLYFSQELSVGASWAGMLFGCAALCEIPVMLKAGRLSERFGVYRLLLVASAVGATFLWACLCRARCGSFLRCR
;
A
#
# COMPACT_ATOMS: atom_id res chain seq x y z
N MET A 1 -14.65 -0.05 22.28
CA MET A 1 -13.53 0.49 21.47
C MET A 1 -12.33 -0.41 21.74
N PHE A 2 -12.21 -1.46 20.91
CA PHE A 2 -11.22 -2.56 20.92
C PHE A 2 -10.66 -2.98 22.29
N ALA A 3 -11.47 -3.71 23.07
CA ALA A 3 -11.04 -4.31 24.35
C ALA A 3 -10.18 -5.58 24.17
N ASP A 4 -9.93 -6.01 22.92
CA ASP A 4 -9.23 -7.26 22.64
C ASP A 4 -7.77 -6.99 22.26
N ARG A 5 -6.84 -7.55 23.03
CA ARG A 5 -5.39 -7.32 22.91
C ARG A 5 -4.88 -7.67 21.51
N THR A 6 -5.48 -8.68 20.89
CA THR A 6 -5.25 -9.17 19.52
C THR A 6 -5.60 -8.14 18.44
N ALA A 7 -6.73 -7.44 18.55
CA ALA A 7 -7.12 -6.40 17.60
C ALA A 7 -6.09 -5.24 17.58
N MET A 8 -5.60 -4.83 18.75
CA MET A 8 -4.57 -3.79 18.85
C MET A 8 -3.24 -4.24 18.25
N LEU A 9 -2.90 -5.53 18.38
CA LEU A 9 -1.69 -6.13 17.78
C LEU A 9 -1.75 -6.13 16.25
N PHE A 10 -2.90 -6.43 15.64
CA PHE A 10 -3.08 -6.31 14.20
C PHE A 10 -2.89 -4.88 13.69
N ILE A 11 -3.45 -3.89 14.40
CA ILE A 11 -3.29 -2.47 14.05
C ILE A 11 -1.82 -2.06 14.17
N LEU A 12 -1.15 -2.44 15.26
CA LEU A 12 0.27 -2.14 15.49
C LEU A 12 1.17 -2.82 14.47
N THR A 13 0.89 -4.08 14.12
CA THR A 13 1.61 -4.81 13.08
C THR A 13 1.42 -4.14 11.72
N THR A 14 0.21 -3.69 11.40
CA THR A 14 -0.08 -2.97 10.15
C THR A 14 0.61 -1.62 10.09
N PHE A 15 0.63 -0.90 11.20
CA PHE A 15 1.38 0.35 11.32
C PHE A 15 2.88 0.11 11.10
N ALA A 16 3.47 -0.88 11.78
CA ALA A 16 4.88 -1.22 11.64
C ALA A 16 5.24 -1.68 10.21
N SER A 17 4.36 -2.48 9.59
CA SER A 17 4.50 -2.92 8.19
C SER A 17 4.46 -1.74 7.22
N GLY A 18 3.50 -0.81 7.43
CA GLY A 18 3.40 0.42 6.66
C GLY A 18 4.63 1.30 6.80
N LEU A 19 5.21 1.35 8.01
CA LEU A 19 6.41 2.14 8.30
C LEU A 19 7.65 1.55 7.63
N CYS A 20 7.81 0.22 7.67
CA CYS A 20 8.87 -0.48 6.94
C CYS A 20 8.80 -0.14 5.44
N GLY A 21 7.62 -0.32 4.83
CA GLY A 21 7.40 -0.05 3.42
C GLY A 21 7.64 1.41 3.02
N SER A 22 7.19 2.36 3.84
CA SER A 22 7.31 3.79 3.57
C SER A 22 8.72 4.34 3.74
N PHE A 23 9.58 3.66 4.50
CA PHE A 23 11.02 3.97 4.54
C PHE A 23 11.71 3.50 3.26
N PHE A 24 11.48 2.25 2.87
CA PHE A 24 12.24 1.63 1.77
C PHE A 24 11.83 2.15 0.39
N TYR A 25 10.53 2.29 0.11
CA TYR A 25 10.04 2.61 -1.24
C TYR A 25 10.64 3.93 -1.81
N PRO A 26 10.52 5.08 -1.12
CA PRO A 26 11.12 6.33 -1.59
C PRO A 26 12.65 6.30 -1.57
N LEU A 27 13.28 5.72 -0.53
CA LEU A 27 14.74 5.64 -0.46
C LEU A 27 15.35 4.74 -1.54
N SER A 28 14.69 3.63 -1.91
CA SER A 28 15.19 2.73 -2.96
C SER A 28 15.27 3.43 -4.31
N SER A 29 14.30 4.28 -4.62
CA SER A 29 14.28 5.08 -5.85
C SER A 29 15.43 6.10 -5.88
N VAL A 30 15.63 6.80 -4.76
CA VAL A 30 16.68 7.82 -4.64
C VAL A 30 18.07 7.18 -4.61
N PHE A 31 18.23 6.03 -3.96
CA PHE A 31 19.48 5.27 -3.94
C PHE A 31 19.90 4.81 -5.34
N MET A 32 18.96 4.33 -6.15
CA MET A 32 19.23 3.94 -7.54
C MET A 32 19.78 5.10 -8.37
N VAL A 33 19.27 6.31 -8.17
CA VAL A 33 19.70 7.50 -8.95
C VAL A 33 20.98 8.12 -8.37
N GLU A 34 21.03 8.39 -7.07
CA GLU A 34 22.11 9.16 -6.44
C GLU A 34 23.36 8.31 -6.14
N HIS A 35 23.19 7.07 -5.67
CA HIS A 35 24.33 6.22 -5.25
C HIS A 35 24.81 5.33 -6.39
N LEU A 36 23.88 4.74 -7.14
CA LEU A 36 24.20 3.82 -8.24
C LEU A 36 24.31 4.50 -9.61
N GLY A 37 24.04 5.81 -9.69
CA GLY A 37 24.14 6.58 -10.93
C GLY A 37 23.18 6.13 -12.04
N ALA A 38 22.04 5.54 -11.69
CA ALA A 38 21.11 5.00 -12.67
C ALA A 38 20.51 6.11 -13.54
N THR A 39 20.50 5.90 -14.85
CA THR A 39 19.81 6.79 -15.79
C THR A 39 18.28 6.73 -15.57
N PRO A 40 17.52 7.77 -15.98
CA PRO A 40 16.06 7.77 -15.86
C PRO A 40 15.37 6.55 -16.51
N TYR A 41 15.95 6.06 -17.62
CA TYR A 41 15.47 4.85 -18.31
C TYR A 41 15.69 3.59 -17.47
N MET A 42 16.84 3.47 -16.79
CA MET A 42 17.15 2.35 -15.91
C MET A 42 16.23 2.35 -14.68
N LEU A 43 16.03 3.51 -14.04
CA LEU A 43 15.07 3.64 -12.94
C LEU A 43 13.65 3.22 -13.36
N SER A 44 13.20 3.65 -14.55
CA SER A 44 11.89 3.29 -15.08
C SER A 44 11.77 1.77 -15.32
N ALA A 45 12.82 1.16 -15.88
CA ALA A 45 12.86 -0.29 -16.08
C ALA A 45 12.83 -1.05 -14.74
N TYR A 46 13.58 -0.60 -13.73
CA TYR A 46 13.54 -1.16 -12.38
C TYR A 46 12.14 -1.10 -11.77
N MET A 47 11.47 0.06 -11.85
CA MET A 47 10.11 0.24 -11.30
C MET A 47 9.10 -0.69 -11.97
N ILE A 48 9.12 -0.77 -13.31
CA ILE A 48 8.21 -1.65 -14.06
C ILE A 48 8.47 -3.11 -13.67
N LEU A 49 9.74 -3.52 -13.63
CA LEU A 49 10.12 -4.89 -13.30
C LEU A 49 9.75 -5.26 -11.86
N ALA A 50 9.95 -4.36 -10.91
CA ALA A 50 9.56 -4.53 -9.51
C ALA A 50 8.03 -4.63 -9.34
N VAL A 51 7.26 -3.80 -10.03
CA VAL A 51 5.80 -3.84 -9.98
C VAL A 51 5.26 -5.11 -10.62
N VAL A 52 5.70 -5.46 -11.83
CA VAL A 52 5.23 -6.68 -12.54
C VAL A 52 5.55 -7.94 -11.74
N SER A 53 6.78 -8.05 -11.25
CA SER A 53 7.20 -9.21 -10.46
C SER A 53 6.48 -9.31 -9.13
N SER A 54 6.27 -8.19 -8.42
CA SER A 54 5.51 -8.19 -7.16
C SER A 54 4.04 -8.59 -7.37
N VAL A 55 3.39 -8.15 -8.45
CA VAL A 55 2.02 -8.54 -8.79
C VAL A 55 1.92 -10.03 -9.13
N VAL A 56 2.83 -10.55 -9.96
CA VAL A 56 2.84 -11.98 -10.31
C VAL A 56 3.05 -12.84 -9.05
N MET A 57 4.02 -12.46 -8.21
CA MET A 57 4.33 -13.20 -6.99
C MET A 57 3.22 -13.08 -5.94
N SER A 58 2.60 -11.90 -5.79
CA SER A 58 1.47 -11.74 -4.86
C SER A 58 0.28 -12.60 -5.26
N GLN A 59 -0.02 -12.72 -6.56
CA GLN A 59 -1.09 -13.59 -7.05
C GLN A 59 -0.77 -15.07 -6.84
N PHE A 60 0.48 -15.48 -7.09
CA PHE A 60 0.93 -16.84 -6.81
C PHE A 60 0.83 -17.19 -5.31
N ILE A 61 1.27 -16.27 -4.45
CA ILE A 61 1.20 -16.44 -2.99
C ILE A 61 -0.26 -16.46 -2.52
N ALA A 62 -1.12 -15.59 -3.04
CA ALA A 62 -2.55 -15.57 -2.71
C ALA A 62 -3.24 -16.89 -3.09
N TYR A 63 -3.01 -17.39 -4.31
CA TYR A 63 -3.58 -18.66 -4.76
C TYR A 63 -3.15 -19.86 -3.88
N ASN A 64 -1.87 -19.92 -3.49
CA ASN A 64 -1.36 -21.00 -2.64
C ASN A 64 -1.75 -20.84 -1.16
N SER A 65 -1.87 -19.60 -0.68
CA SER A 65 -2.40 -19.24 0.64
C SER A 65 -3.79 -19.82 0.85
N ASP A 66 -4.69 -19.63 -0.11
CA ASP A 66 -6.08 -20.05 0.02
C ASP A 66 -6.29 -21.57 -0.05
N LYS A 67 -5.30 -22.33 -0.55
CA LYS A 67 -5.44 -23.77 -0.79
C LYS A 67 -4.99 -24.66 0.37
N SER A 68 -4.01 -24.24 1.18
CA SER A 68 -3.49 -25.06 2.31
C SER A 68 -2.38 -24.40 3.15
N TRP A 69 -1.84 -23.25 2.75
CA TRP A 69 -0.66 -22.69 3.41
C TRP A 69 -1.05 -21.82 4.61
N ARG A 70 -0.34 -22.00 5.73
CA ARG A 70 -0.54 -21.15 6.91
C ARG A 70 -0.15 -19.71 6.58
N ARG A 71 -1.12 -18.81 6.53
CA ARG A 71 -0.95 -17.37 6.22
C ARG A 71 0.14 -16.69 7.05
N LYS A 72 0.26 -17.05 8.33
CA LYS A 72 1.35 -16.55 9.20
C LYS A 72 2.75 -16.94 8.71
N ARG A 73 2.94 -18.16 8.18
CA ARG A 73 4.25 -18.58 7.64
C ARG A 73 4.59 -17.83 6.36
N ILE A 74 3.60 -17.62 5.49
CA ILE A 74 3.77 -16.81 4.28
C ILE A 74 4.20 -15.40 4.65
N LEU A 75 3.53 -14.80 5.64
CA LEU A 75 3.80 -13.45 6.10
C LEU A 75 5.21 -13.34 6.71
N LEU A 76 5.64 -14.32 7.51
CA LEU A 76 7.01 -14.40 8.04
C LEU A 76 8.07 -14.56 6.94
N VAL A 77 7.82 -15.41 5.94
CA VAL A 77 8.72 -15.58 4.79
C VAL A 77 8.81 -14.27 4.01
N ALA A 78 7.68 -13.59 3.77
CA ALA A 78 7.65 -12.33 3.05
C ALA A 78 8.41 -11.21 3.79
N PHE A 79 8.26 -11.10 5.11
CA PHE A 79 9.07 -10.17 5.90
C PHE A 79 10.55 -10.54 5.93
N SER A 80 10.89 -11.83 5.91
CA SER A 80 12.28 -12.29 5.85
C SER A 80 12.93 -11.93 4.50
N CYS A 81 12.22 -12.14 3.39
CA CYS A 81 12.65 -11.69 2.07
C CYS A 81 12.79 -10.17 2.01
N TYR A 82 11.87 -9.44 2.64
CA TYR A 82 11.95 -7.99 2.74
C TYR A 82 13.18 -7.54 3.54
N PHE A 83 13.48 -8.18 4.67
CA PHE A 83 14.70 -7.93 5.44
C PHE A 83 15.96 -8.14 4.61
N ILE A 84 16.05 -9.27 3.89
CA ILE A 84 17.17 -9.55 2.99
C ILE A 84 17.32 -8.46 1.94
N THR A 85 16.21 -7.99 1.36
CA THR A 85 16.22 -6.91 0.36
C THR A 85 16.77 -5.62 0.97
N VAL A 86 16.24 -5.17 2.10
CA VAL A 86 16.64 -3.91 2.75
C VAL A 86 18.10 -3.95 3.20
N VAL A 87 18.54 -5.05 3.81
CA VAL A 87 19.94 -5.21 4.25
C VAL A 87 20.88 -5.27 3.07
N SER A 88 20.51 -5.98 2.00
CA SER A 88 21.36 -6.03 0.80
C SER A 88 21.56 -4.64 0.21
N PHE A 89 20.49 -3.83 0.11
CA PHE A 89 20.58 -2.44 -0.36
C PHE A 89 21.52 -1.55 0.46
N ALA A 90 21.83 -1.91 1.72
CA ALA A 90 22.79 -1.17 2.53
C ALA A 90 24.26 -1.38 2.09
N PHE A 91 24.56 -2.47 1.40
CA PHE A 91 25.93 -2.90 1.02
C PHE A 91 26.14 -3.05 -0.50
N LEU A 92 25.14 -2.73 -1.32
CA LEU A 92 25.20 -2.93 -2.76
C LEU A 92 25.71 -1.69 -3.49
N ASP A 93 26.84 -1.82 -4.17
CA ASP A 93 27.37 -0.78 -5.07
C ASP A 93 27.10 -1.08 -6.56
N ASN A 94 26.39 -2.19 -6.86
CA ASN A 94 26.09 -2.60 -8.23
C ASN A 94 24.59 -2.58 -8.53
N TYR A 95 24.21 -1.82 -9.57
CA TYR A 95 22.83 -1.67 -10.03
C TYR A 95 22.18 -3.00 -10.39
N TYR A 96 22.85 -3.87 -11.16
CA TYR A 96 22.26 -5.12 -11.63
C TYR A 96 21.99 -6.10 -10.48
N LEU A 97 22.87 -6.10 -9.47
CA LEU A 97 22.66 -6.90 -8.26
C LEU A 97 21.47 -6.37 -7.45
N ALA A 98 21.34 -5.04 -7.33
CA ALA A 98 20.20 -4.42 -6.65
C ALA A 98 18.87 -4.73 -7.35
N VAL A 99 18.83 -4.67 -8.69
CA VAL A 99 17.65 -5.07 -9.48
C VAL A 99 17.34 -6.56 -9.30
N GLY A 100 18.36 -7.42 -9.36
CA GLY A 100 18.18 -8.87 -9.16
C GLY A 100 17.61 -9.20 -7.79
N ILE A 101 18.15 -8.62 -6.73
CA ILE A 101 17.67 -8.83 -5.36
C ILE A 101 16.25 -8.29 -5.18
N ALA A 102 15.94 -7.11 -5.73
CA ALA A 102 14.58 -6.58 -5.71
C ALA A 102 13.58 -7.46 -6.48
N PHE A 103 14.01 -8.07 -7.59
CA PHE A 103 13.17 -8.97 -8.39
C PHE A 103 12.93 -10.33 -7.73
N PHE A 104 13.92 -10.89 -7.02
CA PHE A 104 13.73 -12.19 -6.38
C PHE A 104 13.11 -12.05 -4.99
N PHE A 105 13.64 -11.16 -4.15
CA PHE A 105 13.23 -11.02 -2.76
C PHE A 105 12.17 -9.93 -2.58
N GLY A 106 12.31 -8.81 -3.29
CA GLY A 106 11.34 -7.71 -3.23
C GLY A 106 9.95 -8.13 -3.73
N SER A 107 9.87 -8.99 -4.73
CA SER A 107 8.59 -9.45 -5.27
C SER A 107 7.78 -10.28 -4.27
N VAL A 108 8.45 -11.08 -3.44
CA VAL A 108 7.80 -11.83 -2.34
C VAL A 108 7.23 -10.88 -1.30
N SER A 109 7.93 -9.78 -1.01
CA SER A 109 7.48 -8.78 -0.05
C SER A 109 6.20 -8.05 -0.50
N GLY A 110 5.90 -8.03 -1.81
CA GLY A 110 4.66 -7.45 -2.34
C GLY A 110 3.39 -8.12 -1.81
N ALA A 111 3.47 -9.37 -1.34
CA ALA A 111 2.35 -10.09 -0.76
C ALA A 111 2.02 -9.68 0.69
N ILE A 112 2.91 -8.94 1.38
CA ILE A 112 2.76 -8.62 2.82
C ILE A 112 1.42 -7.93 3.09
N TYR A 113 1.09 -6.87 2.35
CA TYR A 113 -0.14 -6.12 2.59
C TYR A 113 -1.39 -6.94 2.32
N GLY A 114 -1.42 -7.68 1.21
CA GLY A 114 -2.55 -8.54 0.86
C GLY A 114 -2.81 -9.60 1.93
N GLN A 115 -1.76 -10.28 2.38
CA GLN A 115 -1.84 -11.31 3.42
C GLN A 115 -2.21 -10.74 4.79
N LEU A 116 -1.69 -9.56 5.15
CA LEU A 116 -2.01 -8.91 6.42
C LEU A 116 -3.48 -8.47 6.49
N PHE A 117 -4.01 -7.89 5.40
CA PHE A 117 -5.43 -7.53 5.32
C PHE A 117 -6.33 -8.77 5.22
N ALA A 118 -5.89 -9.85 4.57
CA ALA A 118 -6.64 -11.11 4.52
C ALA A 118 -6.76 -11.76 5.91
N LEU A 119 -5.66 -11.82 6.66
CA LEU A 119 -5.67 -12.34 8.03
C LEU A 119 -6.46 -11.43 8.99
N GLY A 120 -6.32 -10.11 8.84
CA GLY A 120 -7.13 -9.15 9.60
C GLY A 120 -8.63 -9.29 9.30
N ARG A 121 -8.99 -9.61 8.06
CA ARG A 121 -10.38 -9.89 7.68
C ARG A 121 -10.90 -11.19 8.26
N GLU A 122 -10.13 -12.27 8.26
CA GLU A 122 -10.54 -13.54 8.92
C GLU A 122 -10.83 -13.32 10.41
N TYR A 123 -9.91 -12.64 11.11
CA TYR A 123 -10.10 -12.30 12.51
C TYR A 123 -11.35 -11.40 12.72
N ALA A 124 -11.58 -10.45 11.82
CA ALA A 124 -12.74 -9.59 11.86
C ALA A 124 -14.07 -10.36 11.66
N ASP A 125 -14.11 -11.28 10.71
CA ASP A 125 -15.29 -12.07 10.38
C ASP A 125 -15.62 -13.09 11.50
N GLU A 126 -14.60 -13.66 12.14
CA GLU A 126 -14.75 -14.64 13.22
C GLU A 126 -15.12 -13.99 14.57
N TYR A 127 -14.43 -12.91 14.96
CA TYR A 127 -14.55 -12.32 16.31
C TYR A 127 -15.34 -11.01 16.35
N LEU A 128 -15.38 -10.22 15.27
CA LEU A 128 -15.95 -8.86 15.28
C LEU A 128 -17.24 -8.68 14.49
N LYS A 129 -17.64 -9.63 13.63
CA LYS A 129 -18.87 -9.63 12.80
C LYS A 129 -19.22 -8.24 12.24
N GLU A 130 -20.09 -7.49 12.92
CA GLU A 130 -20.55 -6.15 12.51
C GLU A 130 -19.44 -5.08 12.55
N ASN A 131 -18.46 -5.17 13.45
CA ASN A 131 -17.37 -4.19 13.59
C ASN A 131 -16.17 -4.48 12.66
N GLY A 132 -16.28 -5.50 11.80
CA GLY A 132 -15.15 -5.97 10.99
C GLY A 132 -14.68 -4.94 9.97
N VAL A 133 -15.60 -4.18 9.38
CA VAL A 133 -15.25 -3.16 8.39
C VAL A 133 -14.56 -1.96 9.07
N THR A 134 -15.04 -1.50 10.23
CA THR A 134 -14.36 -0.45 11.00
C THR A 134 -12.97 -0.89 11.46
N PHE A 135 -12.79 -2.16 11.85
CA PHE A 135 -11.47 -2.71 12.18
C PHE A 135 -10.52 -2.66 10.98
N LEU A 136 -10.96 -3.11 9.81
CA LEU A 136 -10.14 -3.09 8.58
C LEU A 136 -9.82 -1.66 8.13
N SER A 137 -10.78 -0.73 8.23
CA SER A 137 -10.55 0.70 8.00
C SER A 137 -9.54 1.29 8.98
N THR A 138 -9.55 0.85 10.25
CA THR A 138 -8.59 1.29 11.27
C THR A 138 -7.18 0.78 10.98
N MET A 139 -7.04 -0.48 10.56
CA MET A 139 -5.76 -1.03 10.08
C MET A 139 -5.22 -0.19 8.90
N ARG A 140 -6.08 0.13 7.93
CA ARG A 140 -5.71 0.93 6.75
C ARG A 140 -5.32 2.36 7.10
N ALA A 141 -6.01 2.98 8.07
CA ALA A 141 -5.66 4.29 8.59
C ALA A 141 -4.29 4.27 9.28
N GLY A 142 -4.00 3.24 10.08
CA GLY A 142 -2.67 3.03 10.67
C GLY A 142 -1.56 2.98 9.61
N MET A 143 -1.79 2.23 8.53
CA MET A 143 -0.86 2.20 7.39
C MET A 143 -0.68 3.59 6.74
N ALA A 144 -1.75 4.36 6.57
CA ALA A 144 -1.68 5.71 5.99
C ALA A 144 -0.86 6.66 6.88
N VAL A 145 -1.09 6.63 8.20
CA VAL A 145 -0.29 7.42 9.17
C VAL A 145 1.19 7.07 9.05
N ALA A 146 1.53 5.78 8.96
CA ALA A 146 2.92 5.35 8.79
C ALA A 146 3.56 5.85 7.47
N TRP A 147 2.78 5.99 6.41
CA TRP A 147 3.22 6.55 5.13
C TRP A 147 3.40 8.07 5.16
N VAL A 148 2.68 8.80 6.00
CA VAL A 148 2.85 10.25 6.16
C VAL A 148 4.17 10.57 6.86
N PHE A 149 4.49 9.85 7.94
CA PHE A 149 5.68 10.13 8.73
C PHE A 149 6.94 9.39 8.27
N GLY A 150 6.79 8.24 7.59
CA GLY A 150 7.91 7.39 7.22
C GLY A 150 8.92 8.03 6.28
N PRO A 151 8.53 8.53 5.09
CA PRO A 151 9.46 9.12 4.14
C PRO A 151 10.23 10.31 4.72
N PRO A 152 9.60 11.30 5.41
CA PRO A 152 10.36 12.39 6.05
C PRO A 152 11.44 11.89 7.02
N ILE A 153 11.11 10.94 7.90
CA ILE A 153 12.09 10.39 8.86
C ILE A 153 13.21 9.67 8.10
N ALA A 154 12.88 8.90 7.06
CA ALA A 154 13.82 8.20 6.22
C ALA A 154 14.80 9.15 5.49
N PHE A 155 14.30 10.27 4.99
CA PHE A 155 15.12 11.31 4.33
C PHE A 155 16.00 12.10 5.30
N VAL A 156 15.49 12.43 6.49
CA VAL A 156 16.29 13.07 7.55
C VAL A 156 17.44 12.15 7.98
N LEU A 157 17.14 10.87 8.18
CA LEU A 157 18.14 9.88 8.54
C LEU A 157 19.19 9.71 7.43
N LYS A 158 18.77 9.73 6.16
CA LYS A 158 19.65 9.71 4.99
C LYS A 158 20.55 10.95 4.95
N GLY A 159 19.99 12.13 5.26
CA GLY A 159 20.74 13.38 5.28
C GLY A 159 21.79 13.43 6.40
N ALA A 160 21.51 12.84 7.56
CA ALA A 160 22.41 12.86 8.70
C ALA A 160 23.48 11.75 8.67
N PHE A 161 23.14 10.53 8.25
CA PHE A 161 24.00 9.34 8.37
C PHE A 161 24.23 8.57 7.06
N GLY A 162 23.70 9.06 5.93
CA GLY A 162 23.83 8.42 4.62
C GLY A 162 22.86 7.28 4.36
N PHE A 163 22.95 6.67 3.17
CA PHE A 163 22.02 5.63 2.72
C PHE A 163 22.13 4.33 3.53
N SER A 164 23.33 3.85 3.82
CA SER A 164 23.53 2.58 4.54
C SER A 164 22.91 2.62 5.94
N ALA A 165 23.05 3.73 6.67
CA ALA A 165 22.43 3.89 7.99
C ALA A 165 20.90 3.88 7.91
N SER A 166 20.31 4.52 6.90
CA SER A 166 18.86 4.51 6.69
C SER A 166 18.32 3.12 6.35
N PHE A 167 19.02 2.37 5.50
CA PHE A 167 18.65 0.99 5.20
C PHE A 167 18.82 0.07 6.41
N MET A 168 19.89 0.23 7.20
CA MET A 168 20.05 -0.53 8.45
C MET A 168 18.95 -0.22 9.46
N ALA A 169 18.55 1.04 9.62
CA ALA A 169 17.44 1.43 10.50
C ALA A 169 16.11 0.82 10.03
N SER A 170 15.84 0.82 8.73
CA SER A 170 14.69 0.11 8.16
C SER A 170 14.78 -1.40 8.42
N GLY A 171 15.96 -2.01 8.26
CA GLY A 171 16.21 -3.42 8.58
C GLY A 171 15.90 -3.75 10.05
N LEU A 172 16.29 -2.89 10.99
CA LEU A 172 15.94 -3.04 12.41
C LEU A 172 14.41 -2.97 12.63
N MET A 173 13.71 -2.06 11.97
CA MET A 173 12.24 -1.99 12.04
C MET A 173 11.58 -3.27 11.50
N VAL A 174 12.13 -3.85 10.43
CA VAL A 174 11.65 -5.11 9.87
C VAL A 174 11.86 -6.26 10.86
N VAL A 175 13.01 -6.34 11.52
CA VAL A 175 13.27 -7.36 12.55
C VAL A 175 12.28 -7.23 13.70
N VAL A 176 12.04 -6.00 14.19
CA VAL A 176 11.03 -5.76 15.22
C VAL A 176 9.65 -6.22 14.74
N THR A 177 9.29 -5.95 13.49
CA THR A 177 8.02 -6.39 12.91
C THR A 177 7.93 -7.91 12.80
N ILE A 178 9.01 -8.60 12.41
CA ILE A 178 9.09 -10.08 12.37
C ILE A 178 8.87 -10.66 13.77
N VAL A 179 9.54 -10.10 14.78
CA VAL A 179 9.41 -10.54 16.18
C VAL A 179 7.97 -10.34 16.66
N VAL A 180 7.36 -9.19 16.38
CA VAL A 180 5.96 -8.91 16.73
C VAL A 180 5.03 -9.90 16.05
N VAL A 181 5.18 -10.15 14.75
CA VAL A 181 4.38 -11.13 14.00
C VAL A 181 4.55 -12.53 14.57
N TYR A 182 5.78 -12.94 14.88
CA TYR A 182 6.07 -14.29 15.33
C TYR A 182 5.43 -14.60 16.68
N PHE A 183 5.62 -13.68 17.66
CA PHE A 183 5.16 -13.87 19.03
C PHE A 183 3.70 -13.50 19.26
N PHE A 184 3.19 -12.47 18.59
CA PHE A 184 1.91 -11.87 18.95
C PHE A 184 0.79 -12.11 17.95
N LEU A 185 1.11 -12.48 16.70
CA LEU A 185 0.06 -12.81 15.74
C LEU A 185 -0.40 -14.24 16.01
N PRO A 186 -1.69 -14.47 16.34
CA PRO A 186 -2.20 -15.83 16.45
C PRO A 186 -1.92 -16.55 15.13
N ASP A 187 -1.54 -17.82 15.21
CA ASP A 187 -1.58 -18.69 14.04
C ASP A 187 -3.04 -18.63 13.59
N GLY A 188 -3.34 -17.83 12.55
CA GLY A 188 -4.65 -17.86 11.94
C GLY A 188 -4.93 -19.32 11.72
N GLU A 189 -5.96 -19.84 12.41
CA GLU A 189 -6.35 -21.20 12.15
C GLU A 189 -6.53 -21.23 10.65
N THR A 190 -5.79 -22.11 9.98
CA THR A 190 -6.38 -22.70 8.79
C THR A 190 -7.65 -23.32 9.34
N THR A 191 -8.72 -22.53 9.40
CA THR A 191 -10.05 -22.99 9.13
C THR A 191 -9.79 -23.73 7.85
N LYS A 192 -9.59 -25.06 8.00
CA LYS A 192 -10.01 -25.97 6.98
C LYS A 192 -11.36 -25.39 6.69
N GLU A 193 -11.49 -24.70 5.58
CA GLU A 193 -12.76 -24.79 4.94
C GLU A 193 -12.94 -26.31 4.87
N THR A 194 -13.77 -26.85 5.76
CA THR A 194 -14.75 -27.83 5.40
C THR A 194 -15.61 -27.18 4.31
N SER A 195 -14.97 -26.80 3.20
CA SER A 195 -15.57 -26.57 1.93
C SER A 195 -15.78 -27.95 1.34
N THR A 196 -16.78 -28.61 1.91
CA THR A 196 -17.92 -29.08 1.11
C THR A 196 -18.67 -27.92 0.45
N ALA A 197 -18.05 -26.75 0.23
CA ALA A 197 -18.36 -25.91 -0.90
C ALA A 197 -17.78 -26.67 -2.09
N GLU A 198 -18.66 -27.43 -2.75
CA GLU A 198 -18.61 -27.61 -4.19
C GLU A 198 -17.83 -26.45 -4.81
N LYS A 199 -16.79 -26.76 -5.58
CA LYS A 199 -16.25 -25.80 -6.54
C LYS A 199 -17.39 -25.49 -7.50
N VAL A 200 -18.29 -24.60 -7.10
CA VAL A 200 -19.22 -23.98 -8.01
C VAL A 200 -18.29 -23.27 -8.98
N ASP A 201 -18.31 -23.69 -10.23
CA ASP A 201 -17.67 -23.02 -11.35
C ASP A 201 -18.34 -21.64 -11.51
N PHE A 202 -18.07 -20.75 -10.54
CA PHE A 202 -18.61 -19.42 -10.52
C PHE A 202 -17.77 -18.63 -11.51
N LYS A 203 -18.26 -18.63 -12.75
CA LYS A 203 -17.69 -17.86 -13.86
C LYS A 203 -17.90 -16.38 -13.57
N TRP A 204 -17.06 -15.83 -12.70
CA TRP A 204 -17.09 -14.43 -12.26
C TRP A 204 -17.10 -13.45 -13.44
N TYR A 205 -16.50 -13.84 -14.57
CA TYR A 205 -16.46 -13.10 -15.83
C TYR A 205 -17.80 -13.05 -16.58
N GLN A 206 -18.77 -13.92 -16.24
CA GLN A 206 -20.12 -13.92 -16.83
C GLN A 206 -21.11 -13.06 -16.04
N ASN A 207 -20.75 -12.63 -14.84
CA ASN A 207 -21.57 -11.74 -14.03
C ASN A 207 -21.26 -10.28 -14.37
N GLY A 208 -22.08 -9.70 -15.26
CA GLY A 208 -22.01 -8.29 -15.65
C GLY A 208 -21.81 -7.30 -14.48
N PRO A 209 -22.49 -7.44 -13.32
CA PRO A 209 -22.29 -6.56 -12.18
C PRO A 209 -20.89 -6.64 -11.55
N ILE A 210 -20.29 -7.84 -11.51
CA ILE A 210 -18.95 -8.05 -10.93
C ILE A 210 -17.89 -7.48 -11.87
N LEU A 211 -18.06 -7.66 -13.18
CA LEU A 211 -17.16 -7.10 -14.18
C LEU A 211 -17.23 -5.57 -14.18
N LEU A 212 -18.43 -5.00 -14.09
CA LEU A 212 -18.64 -3.55 -13.98
C LEU A 212 -18.01 -2.99 -12.70
N LEU A 213 -18.19 -3.66 -11.55
CA LEU A 213 -17.56 -3.26 -10.29
C LEU A 213 -16.02 -3.30 -10.38
N SER A 214 -15.48 -4.37 -10.98
CA SER A 214 -14.03 -4.53 -11.15
C SER A 214 -13.46 -3.45 -12.09
N ALA A 215 -14.14 -3.17 -13.20
CA ALA A 215 -13.77 -2.11 -14.13
C ALA A 215 -13.85 -0.72 -13.47
N ALA A 216 -14.89 -0.45 -12.68
CA ALA A 216 -15.04 0.81 -11.95
C ALA A 216 -13.92 1.00 -10.90
N LEU A 217 -13.58 -0.06 -10.16
CA LEU A 217 -12.46 -0.03 -9.20
C LEU A 217 -11.13 0.21 -9.89
N LEU A 218 -10.88 -0.45 -11.02
CA LEU A 218 -9.66 -0.26 -11.81
C LEU A 218 -9.58 1.17 -12.35
N ALA A 219 -10.69 1.72 -12.86
CA ALA A 219 -10.76 3.10 -13.33
C ALA A 219 -10.54 4.11 -12.19
N MET A 220 -11.14 3.91 -11.01
CA MET A 220 -10.90 4.76 -9.84
C MET A 220 -9.44 4.71 -9.39
N PHE A 221 -8.83 3.51 -9.33
CA PHE A 221 -7.46 3.36 -8.89
C PHE A 221 -6.47 3.97 -9.90
N ALA A 222 -6.74 3.81 -11.20
CA ALA A 222 -5.99 4.47 -12.27
C ALA A 222 -6.09 6.00 -12.17
N ALA A 223 -7.29 6.53 -11.98
CA ALA A 223 -7.51 7.97 -11.80
C ALA A 223 -6.78 8.51 -10.56
N ASN A 224 -6.79 7.77 -9.44
CA ASN A 224 -6.08 8.15 -8.23
C ASN A 224 -4.56 8.19 -8.43
N ASN A 225 -3.98 7.17 -9.07
CA ASN A 225 -2.53 7.14 -9.36
C ASN A 225 -2.12 8.26 -10.32
N LEU A 226 -2.93 8.50 -11.35
CA LEU A 226 -2.70 9.58 -12.30
C LEU A 226 -2.79 10.95 -11.61
N TYR A 227 -3.75 11.14 -10.71
CA TYR A 227 -3.90 12.36 -9.92
C TYR A 227 -2.67 12.62 -9.04
N ILE A 228 -2.25 11.64 -8.25
CA ILE A 228 -1.09 11.78 -7.34
C ILE A 228 0.20 12.08 -8.14
N THR A 229 0.36 11.49 -9.32
CA THR A 229 1.56 11.68 -10.15
C THR A 229 1.55 13.00 -10.91
N SER A 230 0.41 13.43 -11.43
CA SER A 230 0.32 14.61 -12.31
C SER A 230 0.22 15.92 -11.54
N MET A 231 -0.36 15.89 -10.34
CA MET A 231 -0.61 17.09 -9.54
C MET A 231 0.69 17.81 -9.11
N PRO A 232 1.75 17.14 -8.59
CA PRO A 232 3.03 17.79 -8.32
C PRO A 232 3.68 18.40 -9.57
N LEU A 233 3.56 17.72 -10.71
CA LEU A 233 4.10 18.19 -12.00
C LEU A 233 3.39 19.47 -12.46
N TYR A 234 2.07 19.54 -12.29
CA TYR A 234 1.26 20.72 -12.57
C TYR A 234 1.66 21.91 -11.69
N PHE A 235 1.86 21.70 -10.38
CA PHE A 235 2.31 22.75 -9.47
C PHE A 235 3.72 23.25 -9.80
N SER A 236 4.63 22.34 -10.19
CA SER A 236 6.01 22.69 -10.50
C SER A 236 6.18 23.37 -11.87
N GLN A 237 5.41 22.97 -12.90
CA GLN A 237 5.59 23.46 -14.28
C GLN A 237 4.66 24.61 -14.66
N GLU A 238 3.37 24.58 -14.26
CA GLU A 238 2.40 25.60 -14.68
C GLU A 238 2.25 26.75 -13.70
N LEU A 239 2.37 26.46 -12.40
CA LEU A 239 2.14 27.43 -11.34
C LEU A 239 3.43 28.10 -10.85
N SER A 240 4.60 27.51 -11.14
CA SER A 240 5.94 27.96 -10.70
C SER A 240 6.01 28.31 -9.20
N VAL A 241 5.15 27.70 -8.40
CA VAL A 241 5.11 27.84 -6.94
C VAL A 241 6.11 26.85 -6.35
N GLY A 242 6.90 27.30 -5.36
CA GLY A 242 7.94 26.47 -4.73
C GLY A 242 7.42 25.11 -4.25
N ALA A 243 8.23 24.06 -4.46
CA ALA A 243 7.89 22.65 -4.17
C ALA A 243 7.39 22.40 -2.73
N SER A 244 7.70 23.30 -1.79
CA SER A 244 7.18 23.30 -0.43
C SER A 244 5.65 23.33 -0.35
N TRP A 245 4.97 24.02 -1.27
CA TRP A 245 3.50 24.12 -1.29
C TRP A 245 2.83 22.82 -1.72
N ALA A 246 3.41 22.09 -2.68
CA ALA A 246 2.92 20.78 -3.06
C ALA A 246 2.99 19.81 -1.87
N GLY A 247 4.13 19.77 -1.17
CA GLY A 247 4.29 18.98 0.06
C GLY A 247 3.26 19.32 1.15
N MET A 248 3.01 20.61 1.40
CA MET A 248 1.97 21.05 2.36
C MET A 248 0.56 20.62 1.94
N LEU A 249 0.23 20.69 0.65
CA LEU A 249 -1.08 20.25 0.14
C LEU A 249 -1.28 18.75 0.29
N PHE A 250 -0.28 17.93 -0.06
CA PHE A 250 -0.33 16.48 0.14
C PHE A 250 -0.39 16.12 1.63
N GLY A 251 0.35 16.84 2.49
CA GLY A 251 0.30 16.67 3.94
C GLY A 251 -1.07 17.00 4.53
N CYS A 252 -1.66 18.14 4.17
CA CYS A 252 -3.01 18.53 4.57
C CYS A 252 -4.08 17.55 4.03
N ALA A 253 -3.93 17.09 2.79
CA ALA A 253 -4.82 16.08 2.21
C ALA A 253 -4.77 14.79 3.03
N ALA A 254 -3.58 14.28 3.37
CA ALA A 254 -3.42 13.09 4.19
C ALA A 254 -3.98 13.27 5.62
N LEU A 255 -3.78 14.46 6.23
CA LEU A 255 -4.37 14.80 7.54
C LEU A 255 -5.90 14.78 7.51
N CYS A 256 -6.52 15.22 6.42
CA CYS A 256 -7.97 15.14 6.22
C CYS A 256 -8.44 13.73 5.83
N GLU A 257 -7.61 12.94 5.16
CA GLU A 257 -7.93 11.58 4.71
C GLU A 257 -8.05 10.61 5.89
N ILE A 258 -7.16 10.70 6.88
CA ILE A 258 -7.17 9.83 8.08
C ILE A 258 -8.53 9.84 8.83
N PRO A 259 -9.11 10.99 9.22
CA PRO A 259 -10.41 11.01 9.90
C PRO A 259 -11.56 10.58 8.98
N VAL A 260 -11.46 10.84 7.67
CA VAL A 260 -12.45 10.38 6.69
C VAL A 260 -12.41 8.86 6.55
N MET A 261 -11.24 8.24 6.49
CA MET A 261 -11.10 6.77 6.48
C MET A 261 -11.71 6.13 7.73
N LEU A 262 -11.45 6.70 8.91
CA LEU A 262 -12.02 6.20 10.17
C LEU A 262 -13.54 6.38 10.25
N LYS A 263 -14.06 7.51 9.77
CA LYS A 263 -15.52 7.76 9.70
C LYS A 263 -16.19 6.89 8.63
N ALA A 264 -15.53 6.63 7.51
CA ALA A 264 -16.04 5.79 6.43
C ALA A 264 -16.26 4.35 6.90
N GLY A 265 -15.37 3.80 7.73
CA GLY A 265 -15.57 2.51 8.39
C GLY A 265 -16.90 2.45 9.14
N ARG A 266 -17.15 3.41 10.05
CA ARG A 266 -18.42 3.49 10.80
C ARG A 266 -19.64 3.75 9.92
N LEU A 267 -19.49 4.57 8.87
CA LEU A 267 -20.58 4.90 7.98
C LEU A 267 -20.97 3.71 7.08
N SER A 268 -20.00 2.86 6.74
CA SER A 268 -20.22 1.62 5.98
C SER A 268 -21.05 0.60 6.75
N GLU A 269 -20.92 0.55 8.08
CA GLU A 269 -21.74 -0.31 8.94
C GLU A 269 -23.20 0.16 8.97
N ARG A 270 -23.44 1.47 8.94
CA ARG A 270 -24.80 2.03 9.01
C ARG A 270 -25.54 2.07 7.67
N PHE A 271 -24.84 2.33 6.57
CA PHE A 271 -25.46 2.55 5.25
C PHE A 271 -25.17 1.43 4.23
N GLY A 272 -24.33 0.46 4.58
CA GLY A 272 -23.90 -0.62 3.71
C GLY A 272 -22.77 -0.20 2.76
N VAL A 273 -21.86 -1.14 2.49
CA VAL A 273 -20.64 -0.93 1.69
C VAL A 273 -20.95 -0.46 0.26
N TYR A 274 -21.99 -1.01 -0.37
CA TYR A 274 -22.36 -0.71 -1.76
C TYR A 274 -22.81 0.75 -1.96
N ARG A 275 -23.62 1.29 -1.05
CA ARG A 275 -24.08 2.68 -1.12
C ARG A 275 -22.93 3.65 -0.90
N LEU A 276 -22.04 3.32 0.05
CA LEU A 276 -20.84 4.13 0.28
C LEU A 276 -19.94 4.16 -0.96
N LEU A 277 -19.77 3.02 -1.63
CA LEU A 277 -18.96 2.92 -2.84
C LEU A 277 -19.54 3.80 -3.96
N LEU A 278 -20.86 3.76 -4.18
CA LEU A 278 -21.52 4.62 -5.17
C LEU A 278 -21.35 6.12 -4.87
N VAL A 279 -21.52 6.52 -3.61
CA VAL A 279 -21.34 7.92 -3.20
C VAL A 279 -19.88 8.35 -3.39
N ALA A 280 -18.91 7.51 -2.99
CA ALA A 280 -17.50 7.79 -3.17
C ALA A 280 -17.11 7.93 -4.65
N SER A 281 -17.61 7.04 -5.51
CA SER A 281 -17.40 7.12 -6.96
C SER A 281 -18.03 8.38 -7.56
N ALA A 282 -19.23 8.76 -7.13
CA ALA A 282 -19.91 9.98 -7.60
C ALA A 282 -19.17 11.26 -7.16
N VAL A 283 -18.67 11.31 -5.93
CA VAL A 283 -17.86 12.43 -5.42
C VAL A 283 -16.52 12.50 -6.15
N GLY A 284 -15.86 11.37 -6.39
CA GLY A 284 -14.60 11.32 -7.16
C GLY A 284 -14.80 11.79 -8.60
N ALA A 285 -15.88 11.35 -9.26
CA ALA A 285 -16.21 11.78 -10.62
C ALA A 285 -16.54 13.27 -10.70
N THR A 286 -17.31 13.81 -9.75
CA THR A 286 -17.62 15.25 -9.72
C THR A 286 -16.38 16.10 -9.44
N PHE A 287 -15.47 15.64 -8.59
CA PHE A 287 -14.18 16.31 -8.36
C PHE A 287 -13.30 16.35 -9.62
N LEU A 288 -13.12 15.21 -10.28
CA LEU A 288 -12.35 15.15 -11.54
C LEU A 288 -12.98 15.99 -12.65
N TRP A 289 -14.31 15.98 -12.74
CA TRP A 289 -15.05 16.82 -13.69
C TRP A 289 -14.87 18.31 -13.39
N ALA A 290 -14.92 18.72 -12.12
CA ALA A 290 -14.65 20.09 -11.71
C ALA A 290 -13.21 20.54 -12.05
N CYS A 291 -12.22 19.66 -11.83
CA CYS A 291 -10.83 19.92 -12.23
C CYS A 291 -10.69 20.09 -13.75
N LEU A 292 -11.34 19.23 -14.54
CA LEU A 292 -11.35 19.33 -16.01
C LEU A 292 -12.02 20.61 -16.50
N CYS A 293 -13.15 21.00 -15.92
CA CYS A 293 -13.84 22.26 -16.24
C CYS A 293 -12.94 23.48 -15.94
N ARG A 294 -12.21 23.46 -14.83
CA ARG A 294 -11.29 24.55 -14.46
C ARG A 294 -10.07 24.60 -15.37
N ALA A 295 -9.51 23.44 -15.76
CA ALA A 295 -8.41 23.36 -16.72
C ALA A 295 -8.83 23.87 -18.12
N ARG A 296 -10.02 23.51 -18.61
CA ARG A 296 -10.57 24.05 -19.87
C ARG A 296 -10.84 25.55 -19.82
N CYS A 297 -11.29 26.08 -18.68
CA CYS A 297 -11.54 27.50 -18.53
C CYS A 297 -10.22 28.31 -18.47
N GLY A 298 -9.18 27.75 -17.83
CA GLY A 298 -7.83 28.34 -17.79
C GLY A 298 -7.11 28.36 -19.14
N SER A 299 -7.25 27.31 -19.96
CA SER A 299 -6.69 27.29 -21.31
C SER A 299 -7.44 28.23 -22.27
N PHE A 300 -8.76 28.41 -22.08
CA PHE A 300 -9.54 29.38 -22.85
C PHE A 300 -9.17 30.84 -22.55
N LEU A 301 -8.72 31.14 -21.31
CA LEU A 301 -8.22 32.46 -20.90
C LEU A 301 -6.76 32.74 -21.32
N ARG A 302 -5.95 31.72 -21.65
CA ARG A 302 -4.58 31.89 -22.19
C ARG A 302 -4.51 31.99 -23.72
N CYS A 303 -5.57 31.62 -24.44
CA CYS A 303 -5.66 31.73 -25.90
C CYS A 303 -6.32 33.04 -26.40
N ARG A 304 -6.52 34.03 -25.51
CA ARG A 304 -6.93 35.39 -25.84
C ARG A 304 -5.88 36.37 -25.34
#